data_AF-A0A1G8HTN1-F1
#
_entry.id   AF-A0A1G8HTN1-F1
#
_cell.length_a   1.000
_cell.length_b   1.000
_cell.length_c   1.000
_cell.angle_alpha   90.00
_cell.angle_beta   90.00
_cell.angle_gamma   90.00
#
_symmetry.space_group_name_H-M   'P 1'
#
loop_
_entity.id
_entity.type
_entity.pdbx_description
1 polymer ?
#
loop_
_entity_poly.entity_id
_entity_poly.type
_entity_poly.pdbx_seq_one_letter_code
_entity_poly.pdbx_strand_id
1 'polypeptide(L)'
;MMFDTKKLEWTREPEHYKITPDKIEITTVPRTDLWQRTYYHFRNDNAPVLQMKTSGPYFSFVVKTEFDSKHRFDQCGVCIYLDSDNWIKASIEYEDENF
;
A
#
# COMPACT_ATOMS: atom_id res chain seq x y z
N MET A 1 -17.09 -4.11 15.14
CA MET A 1 -16.35 -5.36 14.87
C MET A 1 -14.89 -5.08 15.11
N MET A 2 -14.19 -5.97 15.81
CA MET A 2 -12.75 -5.86 16.00
C MET A 2 -12.05 -6.31 14.71
N PHE A 3 -11.10 -5.53 14.22
CA PHE A 3 -10.32 -5.85 13.03
C PHE A 3 -9.37 -7.00 13.34
N ASP A 4 -9.56 -8.15 12.71
CA ASP A 4 -8.77 -9.36 12.97
C ASP A 4 -7.46 -9.34 12.17
N THR A 5 -6.40 -8.89 12.83
CA THR A 5 -5.07 -8.76 12.22
C THR A 5 -4.46 -10.09 11.79
N LYS A 6 -4.97 -11.23 12.29
CA LYS A 6 -4.49 -12.57 11.89
C LYS A 6 -4.91 -12.96 10.47
N LYS A 7 -5.86 -12.25 9.88
CA LYS A 7 -6.31 -12.46 8.49
C LYS A 7 -5.54 -11.64 7.48
N LEU A 8 -4.58 -10.84 7.93
CA LEU A 8 -3.77 -10.02 7.06
C LEU A 8 -2.66 -10.87 6.44
N GLU A 9 -2.47 -10.70 5.14
CA GLU A 9 -1.48 -11.38 4.33
C GLU A 9 -0.68 -10.33 3.56
N TRP A 10 0.63 -10.49 3.53
CA TRP A 10 1.50 -9.69 2.70
C TRP A 10 1.50 -10.21 1.27
N THR A 11 1.29 -9.33 0.29
CA THR A 11 1.68 -9.63 -1.10
C THR A 11 3.20 -9.58 -1.23
N ARG A 12 3.84 -8.62 -0.53
CA ARG A 12 5.29 -8.41 -0.46
C ARG A 12 5.62 -7.93 0.94
N GLU A 13 6.24 -8.80 1.72
CA GLU A 13 6.57 -8.51 3.12
C GLU A 13 7.78 -7.56 3.17
N PRO A 14 7.70 -6.42 3.88
CA PRO A 14 8.83 -5.53 4.06
C PRO A 14 9.81 -6.08 5.09
N GLU A 15 11.04 -5.57 5.11
CA GLU A 15 12.05 -5.95 6.11
C GLU A 15 11.63 -5.57 7.54
N HIS A 16 10.88 -4.48 7.68
CA HIS A 16 10.45 -3.96 8.98
C HIS A 16 8.97 -3.57 8.96
N TYR A 17 8.22 -4.16 9.89
CA TYR A 17 6.83 -3.82 10.16
C TYR A 17 6.46 -4.15 11.61
N LYS A 18 5.34 -3.57 12.06
CA LYS A 18 4.69 -3.92 13.32
C LYS A 18 3.19 -3.93 13.14
N ILE A 19 2.55 -5.04 13.50
CA ILE A 19 1.10 -5.19 13.44
C ILE A 19 0.60 -5.38 14.87
N THR A 20 -0.24 -4.46 15.33
CA THR A 20 -0.98 -4.57 16.60
C THR A 20 -2.48 -4.44 16.33
N PRO A 21 -3.34 -4.78 17.30
CA PRO A 21 -4.78 -4.56 17.15
C PRO A 21 -5.17 -3.10 16.87
N ASP A 22 -4.34 -2.14 17.30
CA ASP A 22 -4.65 -0.71 17.24
C ASP A 22 -3.91 0.03 16.11
N LYS A 23 -2.75 -0.47 15.68
CA LYS A 23 -1.88 0.21 14.72
C LYS A 23 -1.12 -0.77 13.85
N ILE A 24 -0.97 -0.42 12.58
CA ILE A 24 -0.06 -1.07 11.64
C ILE A 24 1.00 -0.05 11.26
N GLU A 25 2.26 -0.45 11.37
CA GLU A 25 3.43 0.33 11.00
C GLU A 25 4.21 -0.44 9.95
N ILE A 26 4.51 0.23 8.83
CA ILE A 26 5.18 -0.34 7.66
C ILE A 26 6.36 0.56 7.34
N THR A 27 7.57 0.01 7.27
CA THR A 27 8.75 0.75 6.81
C THR A 27 9.12 0.24 5.42
N THR A 28 9.05 1.13 4.44
CA THR A 28 9.45 0.82 3.07
C THR A 28 10.96 0.73 2.95
N VAL A 29 11.42 -0.05 1.97
CA VAL A 29 12.80 0.01 1.49
C VAL A 29 12.86 0.92 0.26
N PRO A 30 14.03 1.46 -0.12
CA PRO A 30 14.15 2.29 -1.31
C PRO A 30 13.66 1.58 -2.58
N ARG A 31 13.15 2.36 -3.54
CA ARG A 31 12.75 1.90 -4.89
C ARG A 31 11.59 0.90 -4.92
N THR A 32 10.63 1.07 -4.01
CA THR A 32 9.35 0.37 -4.03
C THR A 32 8.26 1.21 -4.67
N ASP A 33 7.45 0.63 -5.56
CA ASP A 33 6.36 1.30 -6.25
C ASP A 33 5.35 0.28 -6.85
N LEU A 34 4.15 0.77 -7.16
CA LEU A 34 3.17 0.12 -8.00
C LEU A 34 2.88 1.03 -9.20
N TRP A 35 3.37 0.65 -10.38
CA TRP A 35 3.13 1.37 -11.63
C TRP A 35 3.12 0.41 -12.83
N GLN A 36 2.25 0.66 -13.79
CA GLN A 36 2.05 -0.20 -14.95
C GLN A 36 2.12 0.59 -16.26
N ARG A 37 3.35 0.79 -16.77
CA ARG A 37 3.71 1.23 -18.14
C ARG A 37 3.21 2.57 -18.65
N THR A 38 2.06 3.07 -18.22
CA THR A 38 1.45 4.29 -18.74
C THR A 38 2.45 5.43 -18.66
N TYR A 39 2.66 6.11 -19.78
CA TYR A 39 3.63 7.20 -20.00
C TYR A 39 5.11 6.82 -19.80
N TYR A 40 5.48 6.19 -18.68
CA TYR A 40 6.88 5.92 -18.32
C TYR A 40 7.44 4.59 -18.86
N HIS A 41 6.61 3.73 -19.47
CA HIS A 41 6.95 2.44 -20.08
C HIS A 41 7.56 1.36 -19.15
N PHE A 42 7.99 1.69 -17.94
CA PHE A 42 8.44 0.73 -16.94
C PHE A 42 7.26 0.11 -16.17
N ARG A 43 7.56 -0.98 -15.48
CA ARG A 43 6.63 -1.65 -14.57
C ARG A 43 7.30 -1.85 -13.23
N ASN A 44 6.67 -1.33 -12.18
CA ASN A 44 7.02 -1.62 -10.80
C ASN A 44 5.83 -2.32 -10.16
N ASP A 45 6.09 -3.49 -9.60
CA ASP A 45 5.11 -4.24 -8.82
C ASP A 45 5.87 -4.87 -7.65
N ASN A 46 6.43 -4.00 -6.81
CA ASN A 46 7.35 -4.37 -5.73
C ASN A 46 7.05 -3.67 -4.40
N ALA A 47 6.01 -2.84 -4.32
CA ALA A 47 5.63 -2.18 -3.06
C ALA A 47 5.03 -3.15 -2.03
N PRO A 48 5.26 -2.91 -0.72
CA PRO A 48 4.57 -3.63 0.34
C PRO A 48 3.06 -3.41 0.26
N VAL A 49 2.31 -4.49 0.25
CA VAL A 49 0.84 -4.47 0.32
C VAL A 49 0.41 -5.47 1.38
N LEU A 50 -0.17 -4.96 2.45
CA LEU A 50 -0.81 -5.75 3.50
C LEU A 50 -2.31 -5.77 3.22
N GLN A 51 -2.86 -6.97 3.00
CA GLN A 51 -4.25 -7.11 2.57
C GLN A 51 -4.96 -8.22 3.32
N MET A 52 -6.28 -8.26 3.20
CA MET A 52 -7.10 -9.40 3.60
C MET A 52 -8.07 -9.74 2.48
N LYS A 53 -8.51 -10.99 2.41
CA LYS A 53 -9.44 -11.46 1.38
C LYS A 53 -10.88 -11.30 1.85
N THR A 54 -11.77 -10.99 0.91
CA THR A 54 -13.22 -11.02 1.10
C THR A 54 -13.88 -11.62 -0.13
N SER A 55 -14.92 -12.42 0.08
CA SER A 55 -15.81 -12.92 -0.98
C SER A 55 -17.09 -12.08 -1.11
N GLY A 56 -17.25 -11.06 -0.28
CA GLY A 56 -18.41 -10.18 -0.29
C GLY A 56 -18.38 -9.24 -1.50
N PRO A 57 -19.46 -9.15 -2.31
CA PRO A 57 -19.49 -8.28 -3.49
C PRO A 57 -19.51 -6.79 -3.14
N TYR A 58 -19.87 -6.44 -1.91
CA TYR A 58 -19.91 -5.07 -1.40
C TYR A 58 -19.21 -5.01 -0.05
N PHE A 59 -18.28 -4.08 0.10
CA PHE A 59 -17.57 -3.86 1.34
C PHE A 59 -17.14 -2.39 1.46
N SER A 60 -16.93 -1.95 2.71
CA SER A 60 -16.27 -0.68 3.01
C SER A 60 -14.97 -0.97 3.73
N PHE A 61 -13.89 -0.39 3.23
CA PHE A 61 -12.57 -0.45 3.86
C PHE A 61 -12.10 0.98 4.10
N VAL A 62 -11.89 1.33 5.36
CA VAL A 62 -11.51 2.67 5.78
C VAL A 62 -10.30 2.56 6.67
N VAL A 63 -9.29 3.37 6.38
CA VAL A 63 -8.07 3.48 7.17
C VAL A 63 -7.82 4.95 7.48
N LYS A 64 -7.24 5.23 8.63
CA LYS A 64 -6.57 6.51 8.89
C LYS A 64 -5.09 6.30 8.64
N THR A 65 -4.53 7.02 7.68
CA THR A 65 -3.10 6.99 7.39
C THR A 65 -2.39 8.14 8.11
N GLU A 66 -1.21 7.84 8.66
CA GLU A 66 -0.23 8.84 9.08
C GLU A 66 1.04 8.59 8.26
N PHE A 67 1.67 9.68 7.80
CA PHE A 67 2.67 9.60 6.75
C PHE A 67 3.78 10.64 6.99
N ASP A 68 4.96 10.17 7.38
CA ASP A 68 6.17 10.99 7.58
C ASP A 68 7.00 11.00 6.29
N SER A 69 6.49 11.68 5.27
CA SER A 69 7.15 11.78 3.97
C SER A 69 8.42 12.64 4.02
N LYS A 70 9.48 12.19 3.34
CA LYS A 70 10.75 12.93 3.26
C LYS A 70 11.30 13.01 1.84
N HIS A 71 10.83 12.16 0.94
CA HIS A 71 11.32 12.06 -0.42
C HIS A 71 10.17 12.10 -1.43
N ARG A 72 10.44 12.75 -2.57
CA ARG A 72 9.53 12.79 -3.70
C ARG A 72 9.08 11.37 -4.07
N PHE A 73 7.78 11.23 -4.35
CA PHE A 73 7.08 9.98 -4.64
C PHE A 73 6.93 9.00 -3.48
N ASP A 74 7.28 9.39 -2.24
CA ASP A 74 6.85 8.63 -1.08
C ASP A 74 5.30 8.59 -1.10
N GLN A 75 4.74 7.41 -0.81
CA GLN A 75 3.30 7.15 -0.90
C GLN A 75 2.79 6.39 0.33
N CYS A 76 1.59 6.75 0.81
CA CYS A 76 0.90 6.03 1.89
C CYS A 76 -0.61 6.06 1.67
N GLY A 77 -1.27 4.89 1.69
CA GLY A 77 -2.67 4.79 1.33
C GLY A 77 -3.24 3.37 1.35
N VAL A 78 -4.29 3.17 0.56
CA VAL A 78 -4.98 1.89 0.39
C VAL A 78 -4.68 1.28 -0.97
N CYS A 79 -4.72 -0.04 -1.04
CA CYS A 79 -4.61 -0.79 -2.28
C CYS A 79 -5.67 -1.90 -2.30
N ILE A 80 -6.27 -2.11 -3.48
CA ILE A 80 -7.03 -3.31 -3.81
C ILE A 80 -6.19 -4.04 -4.85
N TYR A 81 -5.68 -5.21 -4.49
CA TYR A 81 -4.76 -5.97 -5.33
C TYR A 81 -5.36 -7.34 -5.67
N LEU A 82 -5.57 -7.60 -6.96
CA LEU A 82 -5.95 -8.93 -7.43
C LEU A 82 -4.71 -9.69 -7.90
N ASP A 83 -3.95 -9.06 -8.78
CA ASP A 83 -2.72 -9.59 -9.32
C ASP A 83 -1.85 -8.45 -9.87
N SER A 84 -0.73 -8.84 -10.44
CA SER A 84 0.34 -7.98 -10.92
C SER A 84 -0.06 -7.03 -12.07
N ASP A 85 -1.17 -7.33 -12.76
CA ASP A 85 -1.72 -6.53 -13.85
C ASP A 85 -3.06 -5.87 -13.47
N ASN A 86 -3.67 -6.25 -12.35
CA ASN A 86 -4.99 -5.80 -11.91
C ASN A 86 -4.96 -5.34 -10.44
N TRP A 87 -4.79 -4.04 -10.24
CA TRP A 87 -4.83 -3.42 -8.91
C TRP A 87 -5.25 -1.95 -9.01
N ILE A 88 -5.75 -1.41 -7.89
CA ILE A 88 -6.00 0.02 -7.70
C ILE A 88 -5.22 0.45 -6.45
N LYS A 89 -4.51 1.58 -6.53
CA LYS A 89 -3.95 2.27 -5.37
C LYS A 89 -4.57 3.66 -5.25
N ALA A 90 -4.85 4.07 -4.03
CA ALA A 90 -5.26 5.43 -3.70
C ALA A 90 -4.51 5.86 -2.45
N SER A 91 -3.68 6.90 -2.58
CA SER A 91 -2.73 7.30 -1.55
C SER A 91 -2.53 8.81 -1.55
N ILE A 92 -2.02 9.31 -0.43
CA ILE A 92 -1.26 10.55 -0.44
C ILE A 92 0.08 10.22 -1.11
N GLU A 93 0.51 11.08 -2.02
CA GLU A 93 1.84 11.05 -2.65
C GLU A 93 2.50 12.39 -2.39
N TYR A 94 3.75 12.35 -1.95
CA TYR A 94 4.51 13.57 -1.75
C TYR A 94 5.20 14.02 -3.04
N GLU A 95 4.92 15.26 -3.43
CA GLU A 95 5.54 15.95 -4.55
C GLU A 95 6.29 17.18 -4.01
N ASP A 96 7.42 17.53 -4.63
CA ASP A 96 8.17 18.73 -4.26
C ASP A 96 7.73 19.96 -5.07
N GLU A 97 8.12 21.16 -4.62
CA GLU A 97 7.67 22.43 -5.24
C GLU A 97 8.33 22.74 -6.59
N ASN A 98 9.28 21.92 -7.06
CA ASN A 98 10.11 22.24 -8.22
C ASN A 98 9.57 21.67 -9.53
N PHE A 99 8.39 21.03 -9.53
CA PHE A 99 7.76 20.42 -10.71
C PHE A 99 6.25 20.65 -10.74
#